data_AF-A0A925J092-F1
#
_entry.id   AF-A0A925J092-F1
#
_cell.length_a   1.000
_cell.length_b   1.000
_cell.length_c   1.000
_cell.angle_alpha   90.00
_cell.angle_beta   90.00
_cell.angle_gamma   90.00
#
_symmetry.space_group_name_H-M   'P 1'
#
loop_
_entity.id
_entity.type
_entity.pdbx_description
1 polymer ?
#
loop_
_entity_poly.entity_id
_entity_poly.type
_entity_poly.pdbx_seq_one_letter_code
_entity_poly.pdbx_strand_id
1 'polypeptide(L)'
;IKMMDVLDNQLVIEQKGVYSIENFLTSRRLMYWQVYLHKTSICAETMLVQIIRRARELCQNGAQVYATPALELFLHGEVTLDEFRDDPQVLEAFTQLDDYDLWGAIKQWAHHPDRILRGLSRMLLERKLFKITLSNQPIETSVINLLRRDLRGQPGVTEADLSYLLVEGSTTNAAYVSNNRQNICILTKDQRVVDIAEASDLPTIQALSKIVRKYYVCWAKTVYLQL
;
A
#
# COMPACT_ATOMS: atom_id res chain seq x y z
N ILE A 1 24.38 11.42 -11.07
CA ILE A 1 25.65 11.35 -10.31
C ILE A 1 26.74 12.21 -10.94
N LYS A 2 27.18 11.98 -12.18
CA LYS A 2 28.24 12.80 -12.82
C LYS A 2 28.00 14.32 -12.88
N MET A 3 26.75 14.76 -12.72
CA MET A 3 26.34 16.17 -12.77
C MET A 3 25.94 16.72 -11.39
N MET A 4 26.18 15.95 -10.32
CA MET A 4 25.92 16.38 -8.95
C MET A 4 27.13 17.13 -8.42
N ASP A 5 26.88 18.24 -7.72
CA ASP A 5 27.89 19.05 -7.05
C ASP A 5 27.34 19.56 -5.70
N VAL A 6 28.17 20.22 -4.90
CA VAL A 6 27.80 20.80 -3.61
C VAL A 6 28.08 22.29 -3.61
N LEU A 7 27.04 23.09 -3.34
CA LEU A 7 27.14 24.53 -3.14
C LEU A 7 26.39 24.91 -1.86
N ASP A 8 27.02 25.72 -1.00
CA ASP A 8 26.45 26.17 0.28
C ASP A 8 25.87 25.02 1.14
N ASN A 9 26.58 23.90 1.18
CA ASN A 9 26.19 22.68 1.89
C ASN A 9 24.86 22.07 1.41
N GLN A 10 24.48 22.33 0.15
CA GLN A 10 23.33 21.73 -0.53
C GLN A 10 23.79 20.98 -1.78
N LEU A 11 23.11 19.86 -2.06
CA LEU A 11 23.32 19.11 -3.30
C LEU A 11 22.69 19.88 -4.45
N VAL A 12 23.48 20.21 -5.47
CA VAL A 12 23.03 20.87 -6.70
C VAL A 12 23.32 20.00 -7.91
N ILE A 13 22.60 20.24 -9.00
CA ILE A 13 22.82 19.59 -10.29
C ILE A 13 23.30 20.65 -11.28
N GLU A 14 24.42 20.41 -11.94
CA GLU A 14 24.87 21.29 -13.02
C GLU A 14 23.79 21.44 -14.11
N GLN A 15 23.63 22.64 -14.68
CA GLN A 15 22.62 22.93 -15.71
C GLN A 15 22.60 21.94 -16.89
N LYS A 16 23.74 21.38 -17.28
CA LYS A 16 23.82 20.35 -18.35
C LYS A 16 23.11 19.03 -17.99
N GLY A 17 22.77 18.83 -16.72
CA GLY A 17 22.04 17.68 -16.19
C GLY A 17 20.51 17.81 -16.16
N VAL A 18 19.95 18.96 -16.55
CA VAL A 18 18.49 19.22 -16.48
C VAL A 18 17.67 18.11 -17.16
N TYR A 19 18.02 17.71 -18.39
CA TYR A 19 17.33 16.62 -19.10
C TYR A 19 17.40 15.26 -18.39
N SER A 20 18.50 15.00 -17.66
CA SER A 20 18.62 13.77 -16.87
C SER A 20 17.66 13.79 -15.67
N ILE A 21 17.47 14.94 -15.05
CA ILE A 21 16.51 15.13 -13.96
C ILE A 21 15.07 15.05 -14.46
N GLU A 22 14.76 15.63 -15.62
CA GLU A 22 13.45 15.49 -16.27
C GLU A 22 13.09 14.02 -16.52
N ASN A 23 14.04 13.26 -17.08
CA ASN A 23 13.85 11.84 -17.31
C ASN A 23 13.65 11.10 -15.98
N PHE A 24 14.47 11.40 -14.96
CA PHE A 24 14.31 10.82 -13.62
C PHE A 24 12.91 11.07 -13.03
N LEU A 25 12.41 12.31 -13.06
CA LEU A 25 11.09 12.66 -12.52
C LEU A 25 9.96 11.98 -13.30
N THR A 26 10.11 11.88 -14.63
CA THR A 26 9.16 11.17 -15.49
C THR A 26 9.16 9.68 -15.21
N SER A 27 10.32 9.04 -15.13
CA SER A 27 10.47 7.62 -14.78
C SER A 27 9.91 7.33 -13.38
N ARG A 28 10.18 8.19 -12.39
CA ARG A 28 9.61 8.08 -11.05
C ARG A 28 8.09 8.07 -11.11
N ARG A 29 7.47 9.02 -11.82
CA ARG A 29 6.00 9.04 -11.98
C ARG A 29 5.46 7.75 -12.59
N LEU A 30 6.11 7.24 -13.63
CA LEU A 30 5.70 6.00 -14.30
C LEU A 30 5.80 4.81 -13.33
N MET A 31 6.89 4.67 -12.59
CA MET A 31 7.08 3.60 -11.59
C MET A 31 5.97 3.59 -10.54
N TYR A 32 5.56 4.76 -10.02
CA TYR A 32 4.46 4.81 -9.08
C TYR A 32 3.14 4.30 -9.65
N TRP A 33 2.77 4.68 -10.88
CA TRP A 33 1.48 4.28 -11.42
C TRP A 33 1.47 2.89 -12.04
N GLN A 34 2.57 2.47 -12.65
CA GLN A 34 2.66 1.21 -13.37
C GLN A 34 3.06 0.05 -12.46
N VAL A 35 3.78 0.33 -11.36
CA VAL A 35 4.32 -0.69 -10.46
C VAL A 35 3.76 -0.53 -9.05
N TYR A 36 4.11 0.54 -8.33
CA TYR A 36 3.81 0.65 -6.89
C TYR A 36 2.30 0.72 -6.61
N LEU A 37 1.55 1.47 -7.41
CA LEU A 37 0.10 1.64 -7.29
C LEU A 37 -0.64 0.85 -8.37
N HIS A 38 -0.03 -0.22 -8.87
CA HIS A 38 -0.68 -1.10 -9.80
C HIS A 38 -1.89 -1.75 -9.13
N LYS A 39 -3.04 -1.69 -9.82
CA LYS A 39 -4.34 -2.12 -9.28
C LYS A 39 -4.34 -3.52 -8.66
N THR A 40 -3.61 -4.45 -9.28
CA THR A 40 -3.51 -5.85 -8.79
C THR A 40 -2.68 -5.95 -7.51
N SER A 41 -1.65 -5.11 -7.35
CA SER A 41 -0.86 -5.05 -6.12
C SER A 41 -1.72 -4.54 -4.97
N ILE A 42 -2.50 -3.47 -5.23
CA ILE A 42 -3.47 -2.92 -4.26
C ILE A 42 -4.49 -3.99 -3.84
N CYS A 43 -4.99 -4.82 -4.77
CA CYS A 43 -5.88 -5.93 -4.42
C CYS A 43 -5.22 -6.93 -3.45
N ALA A 44 -3.99 -7.36 -3.76
CA ALA A 44 -3.28 -8.35 -2.96
C ALA A 44 -2.94 -7.80 -1.57
N GLU A 45 -2.48 -6.56 -1.49
CA GLU A 45 -2.24 -5.84 -0.23
C GLU A 45 -3.53 -5.74 0.60
N THR A 46 -4.62 -5.28 -0.02
CA THR A 46 -5.92 -5.16 0.64
C THR A 46 -6.39 -6.50 1.21
N MET A 47 -6.23 -7.59 0.45
CA MET A 47 -6.56 -8.93 0.92
C MET A 47 -5.68 -9.35 2.10
N LEU A 48 -4.37 -9.14 2.00
CA LEU A 48 -3.43 -9.48 3.08
C LEU A 48 -3.80 -8.74 4.37
N VAL A 49 -4.12 -7.44 4.28
CA VAL A 49 -4.60 -6.66 5.43
C VAL A 49 -5.87 -7.28 6.03
N GLN A 50 -6.84 -7.70 5.22
CA GLN A 50 -8.05 -8.35 5.74
C GLN A 50 -7.79 -9.72 6.37
N ILE A 51 -6.84 -10.49 5.83
CA ILE A 51 -6.39 -11.76 6.41
C ILE A 51 -5.80 -11.53 7.81
N ILE A 52 -4.84 -10.61 7.93
CA ILE A 52 -4.18 -10.30 9.20
C ILE A 52 -5.18 -9.72 10.21
N ARG A 53 -6.06 -8.82 9.77
CA ARG A 53 -7.13 -8.26 10.61
C ARG A 53 -8.04 -9.36 11.16
N ARG A 54 -8.44 -10.33 10.34
CA ARG A 54 -9.29 -11.45 10.79
C ARG A 54 -8.53 -12.39 11.73
N ALA A 55 -7.27 -12.69 11.44
CA ALA A 55 -6.41 -13.49 12.32
C ALA A 55 -6.28 -12.86 13.71
N ARG A 56 -6.01 -11.55 13.76
CA ARG A 56 -5.93 -10.76 15.01
C ARG A 56 -7.26 -10.76 15.77
N GLU A 57 -8.38 -10.50 15.09
CA GLU A 57 -9.71 -10.55 15.73
C GLU A 57 -9.99 -11.93 16.36
N LEU A 58 -9.65 -13.01 15.66
CA LEU A 58 -9.83 -14.37 16.17
C LEU A 58 -8.93 -14.66 17.39
N CYS A 59 -7.65 -14.27 17.34
CA CYS A 59 -6.72 -14.41 18.46
C CYS A 59 -7.21 -13.67 19.71
N GLN A 60 -7.64 -12.42 19.54
CA GLN A 60 -8.15 -11.57 20.62
C GLN A 60 -9.46 -12.11 21.23
N ASN A 61 -10.26 -12.81 20.42
CA ASN A 61 -11.46 -13.52 20.89
C ASN A 61 -11.17 -14.92 21.47
N GLY A 62 -9.90 -15.28 21.65
CA GLY A 62 -9.47 -16.55 22.27
C GLY A 62 -9.49 -17.76 21.32
N ALA A 63 -9.72 -17.57 20.02
CA ALA A 63 -9.60 -18.65 19.05
C ALA A 63 -8.13 -19.00 18.81
N GLN A 64 -7.87 -20.30 18.59
CA GLN A 64 -6.54 -20.80 18.31
C GLN A 64 -6.18 -20.56 16.85
N VAL A 65 -5.29 -19.60 16.59
CA VAL A 65 -4.81 -19.26 15.26
C VAL A 65 -3.30 -19.50 15.23
N TYR A 66 -2.84 -20.33 14.30
CA TYR A 66 -1.42 -20.62 14.17
C TYR A 66 -0.61 -19.34 13.88
N ALA A 67 0.48 -19.14 14.60
CA ALA A 67 1.48 -18.12 14.34
C ALA A 67 2.84 -18.62 14.86
N THR A 68 3.93 -18.10 14.31
CA THR A 68 5.25 -18.26 14.94
C THR A 68 5.32 -17.37 16.19
N PRO A 69 6.21 -17.65 17.15
CA PRO A 69 6.26 -16.88 18.41
C PRO A 69 6.39 -15.37 18.21
N ALA A 70 7.19 -14.94 17.22
CA ALA A 70 7.33 -13.54 16.86
C ALA A 70 6.01 -12.94 16.33
N LEU A 71 5.32 -13.65 15.43
CA LEU A 71 4.05 -13.19 14.85
C LEU A 71 2.91 -13.20 15.87
N GLU A 72 2.90 -14.19 16.75
CA GLU A 72 1.89 -14.40 17.79
C GLU A 72 1.77 -13.17 18.71
N LEU A 73 2.90 -12.56 19.09
CA LEU A 73 2.94 -11.33 19.88
C LEU A 73 2.08 -10.21 19.25
N PHE A 74 2.22 -9.99 17.94
CA PHE A 74 1.49 -8.94 17.22
C PHE A 74 0.03 -9.29 16.92
N LEU A 75 -0.35 -10.57 16.96
CA LEU A 75 -1.74 -11.02 16.77
C LEU A 75 -2.55 -11.00 18.07
N HIS A 76 -1.94 -11.23 19.23
CA HIS A 76 -2.63 -11.16 20.52
C HIS A 76 -2.72 -9.74 21.08
N GLY A 77 -1.68 -8.92 20.91
CA GLY A 77 -1.60 -7.58 21.49
C GLY A 77 -2.18 -6.45 20.64
N GLU A 78 -2.46 -5.32 21.30
CA GLU A 78 -2.48 -4.00 20.66
C GLU A 78 -1.11 -3.36 20.89
N VAL A 79 -0.11 -3.70 20.06
CA VAL A 79 1.22 -3.09 20.19
C VAL A 79 1.13 -1.61 19.82
N THR A 80 1.30 -0.75 20.80
CA THR A 80 1.36 0.70 20.63
C THR A 80 2.75 1.16 20.18
N LEU A 81 2.85 2.40 19.69
CA LEU A 81 4.14 2.98 19.30
C LEU A 81 5.09 3.17 20.50
N ASP A 82 4.53 3.44 21.68
CA ASP A 82 5.32 3.59 22.91
C ASP A 82 5.86 2.24 23.36
N GLU A 83 5.05 1.18 23.37
CA GLU A 83 5.51 -0.19 23.64
C GLU A 83 6.58 -0.65 22.63
N PHE A 84 6.39 -0.37 21.34
CA PHE A 84 7.38 -0.72 20.32
C PHE A 84 8.74 -0.02 20.55
N ARG A 85 8.74 1.18 21.14
CA ARG A 85 9.95 1.94 21.44
C ARG A 85 10.60 1.48 22.75
N ASP A 86 9.78 1.26 23.76
CA ASP A 86 10.23 1.15 25.15
C ASP A 86 10.37 -0.30 25.62
N ASP A 87 9.70 -1.27 24.96
CA ASP A 87 9.81 -2.70 25.26
C ASP A 87 10.79 -3.40 24.29
N PRO A 88 11.98 -3.83 24.77
CA PRO A 88 12.94 -4.55 23.95
C PRO A 88 12.41 -5.87 23.37
N GLN A 89 11.45 -6.53 24.04
CA GLN A 89 10.89 -7.80 23.57
C GLN A 89 10.06 -7.62 22.30
N VAL A 90 9.31 -6.52 22.22
CA VAL A 90 8.52 -6.18 21.04
C VAL A 90 9.43 -5.91 19.85
N LEU A 91 10.51 -5.15 20.05
CA LEU A 91 11.49 -4.87 19.01
C LEU A 91 12.22 -6.15 18.56
N GLU A 92 12.64 -6.99 19.51
CA GLU A 92 13.28 -8.28 19.20
C GLU A 92 12.36 -9.19 18.39
N ALA A 93 11.09 -9.32 18.80
CA ALA A 93 10.09 -10.07 18.04
C ALA A 93 9.92 -9.52 16.62
N PHE A 94 9.87 -8.18 16.46
CA PHE A 94 9.80 -7.56 15.14
C PHE A 94 11.02 -7.92 14.26
N THR A 95 12.23 -7.95 14.83
CA THR A 95 13.44 -8.30 14.06
C THR A 95 13.49 -9.76 13.59
N GLN A 96 12.71 -10.63 14.23
CA GLN A 96 12.60 -12.04 13.85
C GLN A 96 11.52 -12.29 12.80
N LEU A 97 10.68 -11.29 12.49
CA LEU A 97 9.63 -11.43 11.50
C LEU A 97 10.19 -11.27 10.08
N ASP A 98 9.82 -12.22 9.24
CA ASP A 98 10.02 -12.13 7.79
C ASP A 98 8.83 -12.69 7.01
N ASP A 99 8.98 -12.75 5.68
CA ASP A 99 7.93 -13.23 4.78
C ASP A 99 7.55 -14.70 5.06
N TYR A 100 8.45 -15.53 5.59
CA TYR A 100 8.19 -16.93 5.88
C TYR A 100 7.24 -17.10 7.06
N ASP A 101 7.29 -16.23 8.07
CA ASP A 101 6.33 -16.23 9.18
C ASP A 101 4.91 -16.01 8.65
N LEU A 102 4.73 -14.99 7.80
CA LEU A 102 3.45 -14.65 7.22
C LEU A 102 2.95 -15.74 6.26
N TRP A 103 3.79 -16.19 5.32
CA TRP A 103 3.39 -17.23 4.36
C TRP A 103 3.16 -18.59 5.03
N GLY A 104 3.97 -18.94 6.04
CA GLY A 104 3.77 -20.11 6.87
C GLY A 104 2.41 -20.06 7.56
N ALA A 105 2.08 -18.93 8.18
CA ALA A 105 0.80 -18.72 8.85
C ALA A 105 -0.38 -18.77 7.87
N ILE A 106 -0.32 -18.05 6.75
CA ILE A 106 -1.37 -18.04 5.73
C ILE A 106 -1.63 -19.45 5.17
N LYS A 107 -0.59 -20.26 4.99
CA LYS A 107 -0.74 -21.67 4.58
C LYS A 107 -1.49 -22.50 5.61
N GLN A 108 -1.24 -22.30 6.91
CA GLN A 108 -2.02 -22.96 7.96
C GLN A 108 -3.45 -22.41 8.05
N TRP A 109 -3.61 -21.09 7.91
CA TRP A 109 -4.91 -20.41 7.94
C TRP A 109 -5.85 -20.84 6.83
N ALA A 110 -5.32 -21.27 5.68
CA ALA A 110 -6.09 -21.88 4.58
C ALA A 110 -6.80 -23.21 4.97
N HIS A 111 -6.53 -23.75 6.15
CA HIS A 111 -7.20 -24.92 6.73
C HIS A 111 -7.96 -24.60 8.04
N HIS A 112 -7.99 -23.34 8.46
CA HIS A 112 -8.61 -22.93 9.71
C HIS A 112 -10.15 -23.10 9.69
N PRO A 113 -10.80 -23.43 10.83
CA PRO A 113 -12.25 -23.59 10.89
C PRO A 113 -13.02 -22.29 10.59
N ASP A 114 -12.47 -21.12 10.92
CA ASP A 114 -13.06 -19.83 10.55
C ASP A 114 -13.12 -19.66 9.03
N ARG A 115 -14.33 -19.50 8.51
CA ARG A 115 -14.60 -19.45 7.08
C ARG A 115 -13.94 -18.25 6.39
N ILE A 116 -13.90 -17.07 7.01
CA ILE A 116 -13.33 -15.86 6.40
C ILE A 116 -11.82 -15.96 6.33
N LEU A 117 -11.18 -16.30 7.44
CA LEU A 117 -9.74 -16.50 7.48
C LEU A 117 -9.30 -17.58 6.50
N ARG A 118 -10.01 -18.71 6.47
CA ARG A 118 -9.79 -19.81 5.50
C ARG A 118 -9.96 -19.35 4.05
N GLY A 119 -11.08 -18.71 3.76
CA GLY A 119 -11.45 -18.30 2.40
C GLY A 119 -10.47 -17.29 1.82
N LEU A 120 -10.15 -16.24 2.57
CA LEU A 120 -9.21 -15.21 2.13
C LEU A 120 -7.79 -15.76 1.96
N SER A 121 -7.33 -16.61 2.89
CA SER A 121 -6.00 -17.24 2.80
C SER A 121 -5.87 -18.13 1.56
N ARG A 122 -6.88 -18.98 1.28
CA ARG A 122 -6.94 -19.78 0.05
C ARG A 122 -6.94 -18.91 -1.20
N MET A 123 -7.76 -17.86 -1.21
CA MET A 123 -7.82 -16.92 -2.33
C MET A 123 -6.46 -16.28 -2.61
N LEU A 124 -5.72 -15.87 -1.58
CA LEU A 124 -4.40 -15.27 -1.75
C LEU A 124 -3.38 -16.30 -2.28
N LEU A 125 -3.33 -17.50 -1.70
CA LEU A 125 -2.42 -18.59 -2.11
C LEU A 125 -2.67 -19.05 -3.55
N GLU A 126 -3.92 -19.13 -3.97
CA GLU A 126 -4.33 -19.52 -5.32
C GLU A 126 -4.33 -18.33 -6.30
N ARG A 127 -3.92 -17.14 -5.85
CA ARG A 127 -3.93 -15.89 -6.62
C ARG A 127 -5.30 -15.54 -7.20
N LYS A 128 -6.39 -15.96 -6.53
CA LYS A 128 -7.77 -15.55 -6.79
C LYS A 128 -8.05 -14.22 -6.11
N LEU A 129 -7.41 -13.17 -6.62
CA LEU A 129 -7.40 -11.87 -5.98
C LEU A 129 -8.77 -11.17 -6.03
N PHE A 130 -8.96 -10.19 -5.16
CA PHE A 130 -10.07 -9.25 -5.24
C PHE A 130 -10.12 -8.56 -6.59
N LYS A 131 -11.33 -8.20 -7.01
CA LYS A 131 -11.53 -7.22 -8.06
C LYS A 131 -11.33 -5.82 -7.50
N ILE A 132 -10.95 -4.90 -8.37
CA ILE A 132 -10.78 -3.49 -8.03
C ILE A 132 -11.30 -2.61 -9.14
N THR A 133 -11.93 -1.52 -8.73
CA THR A 133 -12.24 -0.38 -9.58
C THR A 133 -11.51 0.83 -9.02
N LEU A 134 -10.81 1.57 -9.89
CA LEU A 134 -10.11 2.82 -9.56
C LEU A 134 -10.81 3.98 -10.25
N SER A 135 -10.97 5.10 -9.54
CA SER A 135 -11.58 6.33 -10.05
C SER A 135 -10.80 7.55 -9.57
N ASN A 136 -10.81 8.62 -10.37
CA ASN A 136 -10.28 9.92 -9.94
C ASN A 136 -11.27 10.68 -9.03
N GLN A 137 -12.51 10.20 -8.93
CA GLN A 137 -13.57 10.72 -8.06
C GLN A 137 -13.97 9.67 -7.02
N PRO A 138 -14.54 10.05 -5.87
CA PRO A 138 -15.10 9.10 -4.92
C PRO A 138 -16.03 8.10 -5.61
N ILE A 139 -15.96 6.83 -5.20
CA ILE A 139 -16.83 5.79 -5.74
C ILE A 139 -18.27 6.07 -5.28
N GLU A 140 -19.22 6.03 -6.20
CA GLU A 140 -20.62 6.30 -5.88
C GLU A 140 -21.19 5.27 -4.90
N THR A 141 -21.97 5.75 -3.94
CA THR A 141 -22.64 4.90 -2.93
C THR A 141 -23.59 3.88 -3.58
N SER A 142 -24.19 4.22 -4.72
CA SER A 142 -25.02 3.32 -5.53
C SER A 142 -24.26 2.06 -5.94
N VAL A 143 -23.04 2.22 -6.45
CA VAL A 143 -22.14 1.14 -6.87
C VAL A 143 -21.72 0.29 -5.68
N ILE A 144 -21.34 0.92 -4.57
CA ILE A 144 -20.94 0.21 -3.35
C ILE A 144 -22.12 -0.62 -2.80
N ASN A 145 -23.32 -0.06 -2.77
CA ASN A 145 -24.51 -0.77 -2.31
C ASN A 145 -24.91 -1.92 -3.23
N LEU A 146 -24.70 -1.79 -4.55
CA LEU A 146 -24.87 -2.90 -5.48
C LEU A 146 -23.89 -4.03 -5.16
N LEU A 147 -22.60 -3.72 -4.98
CA LEU A 147 -21.58 -4.72 -4.62
C LEU A 147 -21.86 -5.39 -3.27
N ARG A 148 -22.35 -4.63 -2.27
CA ARG A 148 -22.80 -5.19 -0.98
C ARG A 148 -23.92 -6.20 -1.19
N ARG A 149 -24.95 -5.85 -1.98
CA ARG A 149 -26.08 -6.75 -2.28
C ARG A 149 -25.62 -8.00 -3.02
N ASP A 150 -24.76 -7.86 -4.02
CA ASP A 150 -24.22 -8.98 -4.78
C ASP A 150 -23.42 -9.95 -3.90
N LEU A 151 -22.58 -9.43 -2.99
CA LEU A 151 -21.85 -10.23 -2.01
C LEU A 151 -22.78 -10.92 -1.01
N ARG A 152 -23.81 -10.23 -0.50
CA ARG A 152 -24.80 -10.81 0.43
C ARG A 152 -25.67 -11.88 -0.21
N GLY A 153 -25.86 -11.83 -1.53
CA GLY A 153 -26.53 -12.87 -2.29
C GLY A 153 -25.69 -14.15 -2.44
N GLN A 154 -24.39 -14.12 -2.13
CA GLN A 154 -23.54 -15.30 -2.23
C GLN A 154 -23.75 -16.26 -1.05
N PRO A 155 -23.79 -17.58 -1.30
CA PRO A 155 -24.00 -18.57 -0.25
C PRO A 155 -22.99 -18.46 0.90
N GLY A 156 -23.49 -18.38 2.14
CA GLY A 156 -22.67 -18.37 3.34
C GLY A 156 -21.98 -17.04 3.68
N VAL A 157 -22.27 -15.96 2.95
CA VAL A 157 -21.86 -14.59 3.30
C VAL A 157 -22.90 -13.97 4.23
N THR A 158 -22.45 -13.45 5.37
CA THR A 158 -23.23 -12.72 6.38
C THR A 158 -22.94 -11.22 6.29
N GLU A 159 -23.70 -10.40 7.03
CA GLU A 159 -23.47 -8.94 7.04
C GLU A 159 -22.10 -8.58 7.64
N ALA A 160 -21.69 -9.30 8.69
CA ALA A 160 -20.41 -9.07 9.37
C ALA A 160 -19.20 -9.28 8.44
N ASP A 161 -19.34 -10.18 7.47
CA ASP A 161 -18.25 -10.54 6.55
C ASP A 161 -17.97 -9.48 5.50
N LEU A 162 -18.95 -8.61 5.22
CA LEU A 162 -18.79 -7.58 4.21
C LEU A 162 -17.59 -6.68 4.52
N SER A 163 -17.30 -6.45 5.80
CA SER A 163 -16.14 -5.65 6.21
C SER A 163 -14.79 -6.28 5.85
N TYR A 164 -14.75 -7.58 5.51
CA TYR A 164 -13.58 -8.33 5.05
C TYR A 164 -13.59 -8.57 3.54
N LEU A 165 -14.76 -8.53 2.91
CA LEU A 165 -14.95 -8.90 1.50
C LEU A 165 -15.18 -7.72 0.57
N LEU A 166 -15.41 -6.52 1.12
CA LEU A 166 -15.60 -5.26 0.40
C LEU A 166 -14.86 -4.14 1.13
N VAL A 167 -13.82 -3.62 0.50
CA VAL A 167 -12.95 -2.58 1.07
C VAL A 167 -12.94 -1.36 0.17
N GLU A 168 -13.21 -0.21 0.77
CA GLU A 168 -13.12 1.09 0.11
C GLU A 168 -11.84 1.79 0.58
N GLY A 169 -11.21 2.57 -0.30
CA GLY A 169 -9.99 3.28 0.07
C GLY A 169 -9.58 4.33 -0.95
N SER A 170 -8.43 4.94 -0.72
CA SER A 170 -7.83 5.87 -1.67
C SER A 170 -6.31 5.78 -1.63
N THR A 171 -5.69 6.07 -2.76
CA THR A 171 -4.25 6.20 -2.89
C THR A 171 -3.90 7.58 -3.48
N THR A 172 -2.80 8.15 -3.02
CA THR A 172 -2.30 9.45 -3.47
C THR A 172 -0.87 9.30 -3.94
N ASN A 173 -0.56 9.92 -5.07
CA ASN A 173 0.81 10.02 -5.55
C ASN A 173 1.11 11.46 -5.96
N ALA A 174 2.31 11.92 -5.60
CA ALA A 174 2.90 13.14 -6.07
C ALA A 174 4.32 12.81 -6.55
N ALA A 175 4.59 12.98 -7.85
CA ALA A 175 5.88 12.61 -8.42
C ALA A 175 7.00 13.58 -8.01
N TYR A 176 6.61 14.84 -7.77
CA TYR A 176 7.44 15.89 -7.20
C TYR A 176 6.56 16.76 -6.30
N VAL A 177 7.04 17.23 -5.17
CA VAL A 177 6.33 18.24 -4.36
C VAL A 177 7.36 19.29 -4.00
N SER A 178 7.32 20.44 -4.69
CA SER A 178 8.16 21.58 -4.31
C SER A 178 7.58 22.19 -3.04
N ASN A 179 8.26 21.98 -1.91
CA ASN A 179 7.83 22.46 -0.60
C ASN A 179 8.99 23.05 0.22
N ASN A 180 9.94 23.71 -0.45
CA ASN A 180 11.13 24.36 0.13
C ASN A 180 12.08 23.43 0.93
N ARG A 181 11.79 22.12 0.98
CA ARG A 181 12.63 21.10 1.67
C ARG A 181 13.07 19.95 0.78
N GLN A 182 12.44 19.75 -0.38
CA GLN A 182 12.70 18.61 -1.29
C GLN A 182 12.97 19.08 -2.73
N ASN A 183 13.49 20.29 -2.89
CA ASN A 183 13.69 20.88 -4.19
C ASN A 183 14.93 20.28 -4.87
N ILE A 184 14.86 20.05 -6.18
CA ILE A 184 16.04 19.71 -6.97
C ILE A 184 16.64 21.01 -7.48
N CYS A 185 17.75 21.41 -6.87
CA CYS A 185 18.47 22.64 -7.17
C CYS A 185 19.34 22.49 -8.42
N ILE A 186 19.18 23.41 -9.37
CA ILE A 186 19.99 23.49 -10.59
C ILE A 186 20.98 24.65 -10.48
N LEU A 187 22.27 24.33 -10.60
CA LEU A 187 23.33 25.33 -10.69
C LEU A 187 23.48 25.79 -12.14
N THR A 188 23.06 27.03 -12.40
CA THR A 188 23.15 27.66 -13.72
C THR A 188 24.59 28.07 -14.05
N LYS A 189 24.89 28.28 -15.34
CA LYS A 189 26.19 28.79 -15.79
C LYS A 189 26.57 30.14 -15.17
N ASP A 190 25.59 30.95 -14.78
CA ASP A 190 25.78 32.25 -14.12
C ASP A 190 25.97 32.11 -12.59
N GLN A 191 26.23 30.91 -12.08
CA GLN A 191 26.39 30.62 -10.64
C GLN A 191 25.14 30.88 -9.79
N ARG A 192 23.96 30.99 -10.41
CA ARG A 192 22.67 31.06 -9.70
C ARG A 192 22.11 29.67 -9.47
N VAL A 193 21.48 29.46 -8.32
CA VAL A 193 20.74 28.24 -7.97
C VAL A 193 19.25 28.50 -8.16
N VAL A 194 18.59 27.66 -8.97
CA VAL A 194 17.15 27.73 -9.25
C VAL A 194 16.51 26.36 -9.07
N ASP A 195 15.18 26.31 -8.86
CA ASP A 195 14.46 25.03 -8.82
C ASP A 195 14.38 24.41 -10.21
N ILE A 196 14.36 23.08 -10.30
CA ILE A 196 14.16 22.37 -11.57
C ILE A 196 12.88 22.80 -12.30
N ALA A 197 11.81 23.16 -11.59
CA ALA A 197 10.57 23.66 -12.19
C ALA A 197 10.71 25.04 -12.84
N GLU A 198 11.72 25.83 -12.43
CA GLU A 198 12.09 27.10 -13.06
C GLU A 198 13.15 26.91 -14.15
N ALA A 199 14.05 25.93 -13.99
CA ALA A 199 15.13 25.64 -14.92
C ALA A 199 14.68 24.84 -16.16
N SER A 200 13.53 24.16 -16.09
CA SER A 200 12.97 23.36 -17.18
C SER A 200 11.96 24.18 -17.97
N ASP A 201 12.13 24.20 -19.30
CA ASP A 201 11.19 24.82 -20.23
C ASP A 201 9.93 23.96 -20.45
N LEU A 202 9.86 22.75 -19.89
CA LEU A 202 8.76 21.81 -20.11
C LEU A 202 7.62 22.00 -19.10
N PRO A 203 6.36 22.18 -19.56
CA PRO A 203 5.18 22.19 -18.68
C PRO A 203 5.02 20.90 -17.86
N THR A 204 5.70 19.84 -18.27
CA THR A 204 5.66 18.52 -17.65
C THR A 204 6.02 18.58 -16.18
N ILE A 205 7.08 19.30 -15.77
CA ILE A 205 7.51 19.32 -14.36
C ILE A 205 6.45 19.99 -13.46
N GLN A 206 5.81 21.04 -13.95
CA GLN A 206 4.67 21.67 -13.26
C GLN A 206 3.45 20.74 -13.20
N ALA A 207 3.24 19.88 -14.19
CA ALA A 207 2.18 18.87 -14.13
C ALA A 207 2.53 17.70 -13.18
N LEU A 208 3.81 17.39 -13.00
CA LEU A 208 4.32 16.37 -12.07
C LEU A 208 4.17 16.77 -10.60
N SER A 209 4.01 18.07 -10.32
CA SER A 209 3.81 18.58 -8.96
C SER A 209 2.38 18.44 -8.43
N LYS A 210 1.42 18.13 -9.31
CA LYS A 210 0.02 17.93 -8.92
C LYS A 210 -0.16 16.59 -8.23
N ILE A 211 -0.64 16.63 -6.98
CA ILE A 211 -1.06 15.43 -6.25
C ILE A 211 -2.24 14.80 -6.97
N VAL A 212 -2.09 13.57 -7.41
CA VAL A 212 -3.17 12.78 -8.01
C VAL A 212 -3.69 11.82 -6.95
N ARG A 213 -4.96 11.99 -6.58
CA ARG A 213 -5.70 11.06 -5.73
C ARG A 213 -6.56 10.14 -6.60
N LYS A 214 -6.53 8.85 -6.29
CA LYS A 214 -7.48 7.87 -6.83
C LYS A 214 -8.21 7.17 -5.70
N TYR A 215 -9.51 7.05 -5.85
CA TYR A 215 -10.37 6.28 -4.97
C TYR A 215 -10.53 4.88 -5.53
N TYR A 216 -10.65 3.88 -4.66
CA TYR A 216 -10.87 2.52 -5.08
C TYR A 216 -11.91 1.81 -4.22
N VAL A 217 -12.52 0.81 -4.84
CA VAL A 217 -13.27 -0.24 -4.15
C VAL A 217 -12.72 -1.58 -4.58
N CYS A 218 -12.38 -2.42 -3.60
CA CYS A 218 -11.88 -3.77 -3.74
C CYS A 218 -12.91 -4.77 -3.21
N TRP A 219 -13.18 -5.86 -3.92
CA TRP A 219 -14.14 -6.86 -3.44
C TRP A 219 -13.86 -8.28 -3.91
N ALA A 220 -14.35 -9.25 -3.14
CA ALA A 220 -14.32 -10.66 -3.50
C ALA A 220 -15.32 -10.94 -4.65
N LYS A 221 -14.83 -11.34 -5.82
CA LYS A 221 -15.72 -11.65 -6.98
C LYS A 221 -16.59 -12.88 -6.71
N THR A 222 -15.95 -13.95 -6.23
CA THR A 222 -16.58 -15.24 -5.96
C THR A 222 -16.06 -15.73 -4.63
N VAL A 223 -16.99 -15.99 -3.71
CA VAL A 223 -16.71 -16.25 -2.31
C VAL A 223 -16.96 -17.74 -2.03
N TYR A 224 -15.89 -18.47 -1.70
CA TYR A 224 -15.94 -19.92 -1.45
C TYR A 224 -15.90 -20.24 0.06
N LEU A 225 -16.92 -19.80 0.81
CA LEU A 225 -16.94 -19.95 2.28
C LEU A 225 -17.57 -21.25 2.77
N GLN A 226 -18.15 -22.05 1.87
CA GLN A 226 -18.89 -23.28 2.20
C GLN A 226 -18.09 -24.57 1.97
N LEU A 227 -16.80 -24.48 1.65
CA LEU A 227 -15.89 -25.63 1.52
C LEU A 227 -15.14 -25.90 2.82
#